data_AF-H2CIN5-F1
#
_entry.id   AF-H2CIN5-F1
#
_cell.length_a   1.000
_cell.length_b   1.000
_cell.length_c   1.000
_cell.angle_alpha   90.00
_cell.angle_beta   90.00
_cell.angle_gamma   90.00
#
_symmetry.space_group_name_H-M   'P 1'
#
loop_
_entity.id
_entity.type
_entity.pdbx_description
1 polymer ?
#
loop_
_entity_poly.entity_id
_entity_poly.type
_entity_poly.pdbx_seq_one_letter_code
_entity_poly.pdbx_strand_id
1 'polypeptide(L)' 'MNASDIDRSRPNTHCARCNAPFRCGSIAGDARCHCDDLTLNAETLAYLRERYTGCLCHHCLQQFAAAGPEADAPKRAP' A
#
# COMPACT_ATOMS: atom_id res chain seq x y z
N MET A 1 0.10 -30.39 -2.53
CA MET A 1 -0.54 -29.16 -3.05
C MET A 1 -0.87 -28.31 -1.83
N ASN A 2 -0.05 -27.29 -1.53
CA ASN A 2 0.00 -26.65 -0.21
C ASN A 2 -0.65 -25.26 -0.25
N ALA A 3 -1.44 -24.91 0.77
CA ALA A 3 -2.15 -23.63 0.87
C ALA A 3 -1.24 -22.39 0.95
N SER A 4 0.06 -22.59 1.22
CA SER A 4 1.07 -21.53 1.38
C SER A 4 1.50 -20.85 0.07
N ASP A 5 1.21 -21.42 -1.11
CA ASP A 5 1.55 -20.82 -2.42
C ASP A 5 0.45 -19.86 -2.96
N ILE A 6 -0.77 -19.98 -2.42
CA ILE A 6 -1.91 -19.15 -2.84
C ILE A 6 -1.71 -17.69 -2.42
N ASP A 7 -1.04 -17.45 -1.28
CA ASP A 7 -0.79 -16.11 -0.76
C ASP A 7 0.24 -15.35 -1.62
N ARG A 8 1.23 -16.06 -2.15
CA ARG A 8 2.28 -15.50 -3.02
C ARG A 8 1.77 -15.13 -4.42
N SER A 9 0.63 -15.70 -4.81
CA SER A 9 -0.04 -15.45 -6.09
C SER A 9 -1.26 -14.52 -5.97
N ARG A 10 -1.61 -14.04 -4.76
CA ARG A 10 -2.71 -13.06 -4.62
C ARG A 10 -2.28 -11.77 -5.28
N PRO A 11 -2.88 -11.38 -6.41
CA PRO A 11 -2.49 -10.14 -7.04
C PRO A 11 -2.92 -9.02 -6.09
N ASN A 12 -1.98 -8.18 -5.64
CA ASN A 12 -2.21 -6.89 -4.98
C ASN A 12 -3.02 -5.99 -5.93
N THR A 13 -4.28 -6.37 -6.09
CA THR A 13 -5.34 -5.77 -6.89
C THR A 13 -6.19 -4.86 -6.03
N HIS A 14 -6.08 -4.99 -4.70
CA HIS A 14 -6.84 -4.24 -3.73
C HIS A 14 -5.92 -3.70 -2.65
N CYS A 15 -6.11 -2.42 -2.30
CA CYS A 15 -5.27 -1.73 -1.33
C CYS A 15 -5.43 -2.34 0.07
N ALA A 16 -4.34 -2.67 0.76
CA ALA A 16 -4.41 -3.25 2.11
C ALA A 16 -5.04 -2.33 3.18
N ARG A 17 -5.15 -1.01 2.91
CA ARG A 17 -5.76 -0.02 3.81
C ARG A 17 -7.24 0.24 3.52
N CYS A 18 -7.56 0.57 2.27
CA CYS A 18 -8.92 1.01 1.89
C CYS A 18 -9.69 -0.03 1.06
N ASN A 19 -9.07 -1.16 0.74
CA ASN A 19 -9.61 -2.21 -0.12
C ASN A 19 -10.05 -1.72 -1.53
N ALA A 20 -9.59 -0.54 -1.96
CA ALA A 20 -9.90 -0.01 -3.28
C ALA A 20 -9.15 -0.80 -4.37
N PRO A 21 -9.80 -1.11 -5.51
CA PRO A 21 -9.14 -1.77 -6.62
C PRO A 21 -8.05 -0.87 -7.20
N PHE A 22 -6.84 -1.40 -7.37
CA PHE A 22 -5.72 -0.71 -7.99
C PHE A 22 -4.78 -1.70 -8.70
N ARG A 23 -3.97 -1.17 -9.63
CA ARG A 23 -2.94 -1.94 -10.32
C ARG A 23 -1.59 -1.72 -9.65
N CYS A 24 -1.00 -2.77 -9.08
CA CYS A 24 0.36 -2.72 -8.56
C CYS A 24 1.38 -2.89 -9.71
N GLY A 25 2.27 -1.92 -9.88
CA GLY A 25 3.30 -1.95 -10.93
C GLY A 25 4.22 -3.17 -10.85
N SER A 26 4.62 -3.60 -9.65
CA SER A 26 5.47 -4.78 -9.44
C SER A 26 4.82 -6.08 -9.91
N ILE A 27 3.50 -6.17 -9.87
CA ILE A 27 2.75 -7.35 -10.34
C ILE A 27 2.45 -7.24 -11.83
N ALA A 28 2.22 -6.03 -12.31
CA ALA A 28 2.00 -5.73 -13.71
C ALA A 28 3.25 -5.91 -14.59
N GLY A 29 4.45 -6.02 -13.98
CA GLY A 29 5.71 -5.98 -14.69
C GLY A 29 6.10 -4.56 -15.14
N ASP A 30 5.48 -3.54 -14.56
CA ASP A 30 5.82 -2.15 -14.83
C ASP A 30 7.16 -1.84 -14.15
N ALA A 31 8.06 -1.14 -14.87
CA ALA A 31 9.37 -0.77 -14.35
C ALA A 31 9.31 0.23 -13.16
N ARG A 32 8.16 0.89 -12.97
CA ARG A 32 7.93 1.89 -11.91
C ARG A 32 6.59 1.63 -11.23
N CYS A 33 6.59 1.70 -9.90
CA CYS A 33 5.37 1.70 -9.11
C CYS A 33 5.00 3.11 -8.69
N HIS A 34 3.72 3.38 -8.46
CA HIS A 34 3.28 4.65 -7.88
C HIS A 34 3.90 4.93 -6.50
N CYS A 35 4.32 3.89 -5.76
CA CYS A 35 5.06 4.06 -4.52
C CYS A 35 6.48 4.60 -4.72
N ASP A 36 7.06 4.43 -5.91
CA ASP A 36 8.40 4.93 -6.27
C ASP A 36 8.33 6.38 -6.79
N ASP A 37 7.17 6.78 -7.33
CA ASP A 37 6.93 8.14 -7.80
C ASP A 37 6.64 9.13 -6.66
N LEU A 38 6.22 8.61 -5.50
CA LEU A 38 5.87 9.41 -4.33
C LEU A 38 7.04 9.52 -3.37
N THR A 39 7.36 10.75 -2.94
CA THR A 39 8.33 10.97 -1.88
C THR A 39 7.67 10.76 -0.52
N LEU A 40 7.95 9.61 0.10
CA LEU A 40 7.57 9.33 1.48
C LEU A 40 8.79 9.55 2.39
N ASN A 41 8.58 10.17 3.55
CA ASN A 41 9.65 10.28 4.54
C ASN A 41 9.99 8.88 5.13
N ALA A 42 11.20 8.73 5.65
CA ALA A 42 11.68 7.44 6.14
C ALA A 42 10.83 6.87 7.30
N GLU A 43 10.32 7.74 8.16
CA GLU A 43 9.46 7.38 9.29
C GLU A 43 8.12 6.78 8.83
N THR A 44 7.46 7.44 7.88
CA THR A 44 6.22 6.96 7.25
C THR A 44 6.48 5.65 6.52
N LEU A 45 7.61 5.54 5.83
CA LEU A 45 7.95 4.33 5.10
C LEU A 45 8.21 3.14 6.04
N ALA A 46 8.88 3.36 7.18
CA ALA A 46 9.04 2.36 8.23
C ALA A 46 7.68 1.95 8.82
N TYR A 47 6.84 2.93 9.18
CA TYR A 47 5.49 2.70 9.69
C TYR A 47 4.64 1.86 8.72
N LEU A 48 4.65 2.21 7.43
CA LEU A 48 3.89 1.48 6.42
C LEU A 48 4.37 0.03 6.28
N ARG A 49 5.69 -0.21 6.34
CA ARG A 49 6.27 -1.57 6.25
C ARG A 49 5.95 -2.42 7.48
N GLU A 50 5.86 -1.82 8.65
CA GLU A 50 5.49 -2.51 9.89
C GLU A 50 3.99 -2.80 9.94
N ARG A 51 3.16 -1.87 9.45
CA ARG A 51 1.70 -1.95 9.56
C ARG A 51 1.04 -2.74 8.43
N TYR A 52 1.58 -2.66 7.22
CA TYR A 52 0.99 -3.20 6.00
C TYR A 52 1.96 -4.14 5.28
N THR A 53 1.57 -5.39 5.12
CA THR A 53 2.31 -6.42 4.34
C THR A 53 1.93 -6.45 2.85
N GLY A 54 0.95 -5.63 2.43
CA GLY A 54 0.47 -5.55 1.05
C GLY A 54 0.74 -4.21 0.39
N CYS A 55 0.42 -4.09 -0.90
CA CYS A 55 0.60 -2.83 -1.61
C CYS A 55 -0.55 -1.86 -1.33
N LEU A 56 -0.23 -0.56 -1.33
CA LEU A 56 -1.17 0.53 -1.13
C LEU A 56 -1.43 1.25 -2.46
N CYS A 57 -2.67 1.69 -2.66
CA CYS A 57 -3.02 2.47 -3.84
C CYS A 57 -2.43 3.89 -3.77
N HIS A 58 -2.28 4.53 -4.93
CA HIS A 58 -1.76 5.90 -5.05
C HIS A 58 -2.48 6.89 -4.13
N HIS A 59 -3.80 6.82 -4.03
CA HIS A 59 -4.58 7.71 -3.15
C HIS A 59 -4.22 7.56 -1.67
N CYS A 60 -4.04 6.33 -1.17
CA CYS A 60 -3.59 6.11 0.20
C CYS A 60 -2.17 6.63 0.40
N LEU A 61 -1.27 6.33 -0.54
CA LEU A 61 0.11 6.80 -0.48
C LEU A 61 0.21 8.33 -0.50
N GLN A 62 -0.63 9.03 -1.26
CA GLN A 62 -0.70 10.49 -1.25
C GLN A 62 -1.14 11.05 0.11
N GLN A 63 -2.09 10.39 0.79
CA GLN A 63 -2.47 10.79 2.15
C GLN A 63 -1.31 10.62 3.13
N PHE A 64 -0.56 9.53 3.03
CA PHE A 64 0.64 9.31 3.83
C PHE A 64 1.77 10.29 3.47
N ALA A 65 1.90 10.68 2.20
CA ALA A 65 2.87 11.70 1.80
C ALA A 65 2.50 13.09 2.33
N ALA A 66 1.20 13.39 2.46
CA ALA A 66 0.71 14.69 2.94
C ALA A 66 0.67 14.79 4.47
N ALA A 67 0.26 13.73 5.17
CA ALA A 67 0.01 13.74 6.61
C ALA A 67 0.84 12.72 7.40
N GLY A 68 1.78 12.00 6.76
CA GLY A 68 2.63 11.02 7.43
C GLY A 68 1.84 9.86 8.04
N PRO A 69 2.36 9.20 9.10
CA PRO A 69 1.69 8.09 9.77
C PRO A 69 0.35 8.49 10.41
N GLU A 70 0.11 9.78 10.69
CA GLU A 70 -1.16 10.29 11.20
C GLU A 70 -2.32 10.07 10.21
N ALA A 71 -2.03 9.88 8.91
CA ALA A 71 -3.04 9.51 7.92
C ALA A 71 -3.71 8.15 8.22
N ASP A 72 -3.08 7.28 9.01
CA ASP A 72 -3.67 6.00 9.44
C ASP A 72 -4.72 6.16 10.53
N ALA A 73 -4.80 7.33 11.17
CA ALA A 73 -5.75 7.58 12.25
C ALA A 73 -7.16 7.14 11.80
N PRO A 74 -7.83 6.28 12.59
CA PRO A 74 -9.16 5.80 12.23
C PRO A 74 -10.03 7.03 12.06
N LYS A 75 -10.56 7.19 10.84
CA LYS A 75 -11.49 8.27 10.52
C LYS A 75 -12.67 8.07 11.45
N ARG A 76 -12.67 8.75 12.59
CA ARG A 76 -13.77 8.72 13.55
C ARG A 76 -14.92 9.37 12.82
N ALA A 77 -15.82 8.54 12.29
CA ALA A 77 -17.07 9.01 11.73
C ALA A 77 -17.82 9.76 12.85
N PRO A 78 -18.35 10.98 12.58
CA PRO A 78 -19.21 11.68 13.52
C PRO A 78 -20.53 10.94 13.75
#